data_AF-A0A259DA31-F1
#
_entry.id   AF-A0A259DA31-F1
#
_cell.length_a   1.000
_cell.length_b   1.000
_cell.length_c   1.000
_cell.angle_alpha   90.00
_cell.angle_beta   90.00
_cell.angle_gamma   90.00
#
_symmetry.space_group_name_H-M   'P 1'
#
loop_
_entity.id
_entity.type
_entity.pdbx_description
1 polymer ?
#
loop_
_entity_poly.entity_id
_entity_poly.type
_entity_poly.pdbx_seq_one_letter_code
_entity_poly.pdbx_strand_id
1 'polypeptide(L)'
;MKNFIQASTRFHYLLVGLALFFLAFSLAVFAKPVSVADDRGVVVTFDAPPQRIISLLPSLTESICALGKCANLVGIDRFSN
;
A
#
# COMPACT_ATOMS: atom_id res chain seq x y z
N MET A 1 -2.62 -41.98 25.05
CA MET A 1 -1.50 -41.04 25.22
C MET A 1 -1.14 -40.24 23.95
N LYS A 2 -1.25 -40.78 22.73
CA LYS A 2 -0.90 -40.05 21.48
C LYS A 2 -1.81 -38.83 21.18
N ASN A 3 -3.09 -38.89 21.55
CA ASN A 3 -4.09 -37.85 21.24
C ASN A 3 -3.88 -36.54 22.04
N PHE A 4 -3.30 -36.60 23.25
CA PHE A 4 -3.05 -35.42 24.08
C PHE A 4 -1.87 -34.59 23.55
N ILE A 5 -0.83 -35.26 23.04
CA ILE A 5 0.35 -34.63 22.44
C ILE A 5 -0.01 -33.96 21.10
N GLN A 6 -0.91 -34.58 20.33
CA GLN A 6 -1.40 -34.06 19.05
C GLN A 6 -2.33 -32.84 19.20
N ALA A 7 -3.08 -32.75 20.30
CA ALA A 7 -3.89 -31.57 20.63
C ALA A 7 -3.01 -30.37 21.03
N SER A 8 -1.94 -30.60 21.80
CA SER A 8 -0.97 -29.56 22.19
C SER A 8 -0.23 -28.98 20.98
N THR A 9 0.22 -29.82 20.04
CA THR A 9 0.90 -29.35 18.82
C THR A 9 -0.04 -28.54 17.92
N ARG A 10 -1.29 -28.98 17.73
CA ARG A 10 -2.31 -28.22 16.98
C ARG A 10 -2.60 -26.85 17.61
N PHE A 11 -2.66 -26.78 18.94
CA PHE A 11 -2.85 -25.53 19.66
C PHE A 11 -1.65 -24.58 19.48
N HIS A 12 -0.42 -25.09 19.50
CA HIS A 12 0.78 -24.30 19.21
C HIS A 12 0.80 -23.74 17.79
N TYR A 13 0.43 -24.52 16.77
CA TYR A 13 0.35 -24.01 15.39
C TYR A 13 -0.73 -22.94 15.22
N LEU A 14 -1.88 -23.08 15.90
CA LEU A 14 -2.92 -22.05 15.90
C LEU A 14 -2.45 -20.76 16.58
N LEU A 15 -1.75 -20.85 17.71
CA LEU A 15 -1.20 -19.68 18.39
C LEU A 15 -0.12 -18.98 17.56
N VAL A 16 0.76 -19.74 16.90
CA VAL A 16 1.77 -19.17 16.00
C VAL A 16 1.12 -18.51 14.78
N GLY A 17 0.12 -19.15 14.16
CA GLY A 17 -0.62 -18.56 13.05
C GLY A 17 -1.35 -17.28 13.45
N LEU A 18 -1.97 -17.25 14.62
CA LEU A 18 -2.63 -16.08 15.17
C LEU A 18 -1.62 -14.95 15.47
N ALA A 19 -0.48 -15.27 16.09
CA ALA A 19 0.57 -14.30 16.36
C ALA A 19 1.15 -13.69 15.07
N LEU A 20 1.41 -14.52 14.05
CA LEU A 20 1.86 -14.05 12.74
C LEU A 20 0.80 -13.18 12.05
N PHE A 21 -0.48 -13.53 12.17
CA PHE A 21 -1.59 -12.73 11.64
C PHE A 21 -1.65 -11.36 12.31
N PHE A 22 -1.60 -11.29 13.65
CA PHE A 22 -1.60 -10.02 14.37
C PHE A 22 -0.35 -9.17 14.09
N LEU A 23 0.82 -9.80 13.96
CA LEU A 23 2.06 -9.11 13.60
C LEU A 23 1.94 -8.47 12.20
N ALA A 24 1.45 -9.23 11.21
CA ALA A 24 1.25 -8.74 9.85
C ALA A 24 0.19 -7.64 9.78
N PHE A 25 -0.90 -7.77 10.55
CA PHE A 25 -1.98 -6.78 10.60
C PHE A 25 -1.52 -5.44 11.20
N SER A 26 -0.67 -5.47 12.23
CA SER A 26 -0.13 -4.26 12.86
C SER A 26 0.63 -3.37 11.87
N LEU A 27 1.43 -3.96 10.97
CA LEU A 27 2.22 -3.21 9.98
C LEU A 27 1.36 -2.48 8.94
N ALA A 28 0.16 -2.98 8.64
CA ALA A 28 -0.74 -2.38 7.65
C ALA A 28 -1.48 -1.14 8.18
N VAL A 29 -1.63 -1.01 9.50
CA VAL A 29 -2.48 0.04 10.13
C VAL A 29 -1.72 1.35 10.35
N PHE A 30 -0.39 1.34 10.42
CA PHE A 30 0.43 2.53 10.67
C PHE A 30 0.86 3.29 9.41
N ALA A 31 -0.04 3.46 8.44
CA ALA A 31 0.20 4.37 7.32
C ALA A 31 0.17 5.82 7.84
N LYS A 32 1.33 6.47 7.92
CA LYS A 32 1.41 7.89 8.27
C LYS A 32 1.05 8.75 7.06
N PRO A 33 0.34 9.87 7.25
CA PRO A 33 0.11 10.83 6.17
C PRO A 33 1.44 11.32 5.59
N VAL A 34 1.50 11.44 4.27
CA VAL A 34 2.68 11.95 3.56
C VAL A 34 2.40 13.38 3.13
N SER A 35 3.22 14.33 3.57
CA SER A 35 3.13 15.73 3.16
C SER A 35 4.27 16.08 2.22
N VAL A 36 3.96 16.73 1.11
CA VAL A 36 4.92 17.17 0.09
C VAL A 36 4.64 18.64 -0.22
N ALA A 37 5.69 19.46 -0.28
CA ALA A 37 5.60 20.84 -0.77
C ALA A 37 5.87 20.84 -2.28
N ASP A 38 5.01 21.50 -3.05
CA ASP A 38 5.24 21.72 -4.48
C ASP A 38 6.19 22.90 -4.73
N ASP A 39 6.57 23.13 -5.99
CA ASP A 39 7.47 24.22 -6.38
C ASP A 39 6.91 25.63 -6.11
N ARG A 40 5.61 25.75 -5.81
CA ARG A 40 4.96 27.00 -5.39
C ARG A 40 4.98 27.18 -3.87
N GLY A 41 5.50 26.20 -3.13
CA GLY A 41 5.48 26.14 -1.68
C GLY A 41 4.14 25.67 -1.09
N VAL A 42 3.22 25.15 -1.90
CA VAL A 42 1.95 24.62 -1.42
C VAL A 42 2.19 23.23 -0.83
N VAL A 43 1.84 23.05 0.44
CA VAL A 43 1.92 21.76 1.12
C VAL A 43 0.64 20.96 0.82
N VAL A 44 0.83 19.79 0.21
CA VAL A 44 -0.24 18.81 -0.05
C VAL A 44 -0.01 17.59 0.84
N THR A 45 -1.01 17.23 1.64
CA THR A 45 -0.98 16.07 2.54
C THR A 45 -1.86 14.95 1.98
N PHE A 46 -1.31 13.74 1.91
CA PHE A 46 -1.98 12.53 1.49
C PHE A 46 -2.14 11.59 2.69
N ASP A 47 -3.38 11.41 3.15
CA ASP A 47 -3.70 10.47 4.24
C ASP A 47 -3.65 9.01 3.77
N ALA A 48 -3.79 8.77 2.47
CA ALA A 48 -3.70 7.47 1.83
C ALA A 48 -3.12 7.61 0.40
N PRO A 49 -2.64 6.52 -0.21
CA PRO A 49 -2.18 6.54 -1.59
C PRO A 49 -3.26 7.06 -2.56
N PRO A 50 -2.92 7.94 -3.53
CA PRO A 50 -3.89 8.47 -4.50
C PRO A 50 -4.53 7.39 -5.37
N GLN A 51 -5.86 7.43 -5.50
CA GLN A 51 -6.64 6.43 -6.25
C GLN A 51 -7.05 6.89 -7.65
N ARG A 52 -7.10 8.21 -7.89
CA ARG A 52 -7.47 8.82 -9.17
C ARG A 52 -6.49 9.94 -9.48
N ILE A 53 -5.73 9.78 -10.55
CA ILE A 53 -4.62 10.66 -10.89
C ILE A 53 -4.88 11.26 -12.28
N ILE A 54 -4.68 12.57 -12.39
CA ILE A 54 -4.62 13.27 -13.68
C ILE A 54 -3.18 13.74 -13.86
N SER A 55 -2.57 13.38 -14.99
CA SER A 55 -1.22 13.85 -15.36
C SER A 55 -1.33 14.75 -16.59
N LEU A 56 -0.62 15.88 -16.57
CA LEU A 56 -0.65 16.87 -17.64
C LEU A 56 0.67 16.96 -18.43
N LEU A 57 1.64 16.09 -18.12
CA LEU A 57 2.95 16.07 -18.77
C LEU A 57 3.32 14.63 -19.14
N PRO A 58 3.74 14.36 -20.40
CA PRO A 58 4.05 13.00 -20.84
C PRO A 58 5.08 12.28 -19.97
N SER A 59 6.16 12.96 -19.59
CA SER A 59 7.20 12.37 -18.73
C SER A 59 6.69 11.94 -17.36
N LEU A 60 5.72 12.67 -16.79
CA LEU A 60 5.10 12.30 -15.52
C LEU A 60 4.12 11.15 -15.67
N THR A 61 3.36 11.12 -16.77
CA THR A 61 2.48 9.99 -17.08
C THR A 61 3.26 8.68 -17.17
N GLU A 62 4.36 8.68 -17.92
CA GLU A 62 5.24 7.51 -18.03
C GLU A 62 5.89 7.14 -16.69
N SER A 63 6.25 8.14 -15.88
CA SER A 63 6.82 7.88 -14.53
C SER A 63 5.81 7.19 -13.61
N ILE A 64 4.54 7.62 -13.62
CA ILE A 64 3.46 6.97 -12.85
C ILE A 64 3.28 5.52 -13.30
N CYS A 65 3.38 5.30 -14.61
CA CYS A 65 3.29 3.96 -15.18
C CYS A 65 4.47 3.06 -14.79
N ALA A 66 5.69 3.58 -14.84
CA ALA A 66 6.89 2.88 -14.39
C ALA A 66 6.84 2.48 -12.90
N LEU A 67 6.12 3.24 -12.07
CA LEU A 67 5.85 2.92 -10.67
C LEU A 67 4.77 1.83 -10.47
N GLY A 68 4.26 1.24 -11.56
CA GLY A 68 3.21 0.22 -11.51
C GLY A 68 1.83 0.78 -11.16
N LYS A 69 1.59 2.08 -11.41
CA LYS A 69 0.35 2.78 -11.05
C LYS A 69 -0.43 3.31 -12.26
N CYS A 70 -0.19 2.80 -13.47
CA CYS A 70 -0.95 3.19 -14.66
C CYS A 70 -2.47 3.12 -14.45
N ALA A 71 -2.95 2.07 -13.76
CA ALA A 71 -4.39 1.84 -13.55
C ALA A 71 -5.07 2.93 -12.70
N ASN A 72 -4.31 3.76 -11.99
CA ASN A 72 -4.83 4.87 -11.20
C ASN A 72 -5.01 6.15 -12.03
N LEU A 73 -4.52 6.20 -13.27
CA LEU A 73 -4.71 7.33 -14.18
C LEU A 73 -6.15 7.37 -14.68
N VAL A 74 -6.82 8.50 -14.46
CA VAL A 74 -8.18 8.78 -14.96
C VAL A 74 -8.23 9.89 -16.00
N GLY A 75 -7.08 10.50 -16.29
CA GLY A 75 -6.90 11.50 -17.33
C GLY A 75 -5.41 11.75 -17.59
N ILE A 76 -5.06 11.90 -18.86
CA ILE A 76 -3.70 12.19 -19.31
C ILE A 76 -3.74 13.34 -20.33
N ASP A 77 -2.60 13.97 -20.61
CA ASP A 77 -2.49 14.92 -21.70
C ASP A 77 -2.52 14.21 -23.07
N ARG A 78 -2.71 14.99 -24.15
CA ARG A 78 -2.85 14.47 -25.52
C ARG A 78 -1.57 13.89 -26.15
N PHE A 79 -0.41 14.09 -25.52
CA PHE A 79 0.89 13.66 -26.00
C PHE A 79 1.48 12.50 -25.17
N SER A 80 0.78 12.06 -24.12
CA SER A 80 1.07 10.81 -23.41
C SER A 80 0.71 9.58 -24.27
N ASN A 81 1.42 8.46 -24.08
CA ASN A 81 1.28 7.23 -24.88
C ASN A 81 0.39 6.17 -24.23
#